data_AF-A0A366SI47-F1
#
_entry.id   AF-A0A366SI47-F1
#
_cell.length_a   1.000
_cell.length_b   1.000
_cell.length_c   1.000
_cell.angle_alpha   90.00
_cell.angle_beta   90.00
_cell.angle_gamma   90.00
#
_symmetry.space_group_name_H-M   'P 1'
#
loop_
_entity.id
_entity.type
_entity.pdbx_description
1 polymer ?
#
loop_
_entity_poly.entity_id
_entity_poly.type
_entity_poly.pdbx_seq_one_letter_code
_entity_poly.pdbx_strand_id
1 'polypeptide(L)'
;MLGAVSQATEKIKIGSTATIVSTSDPVRIYENFATLDLLSNGRAEIIGGRASRVGLFELLGYDLKDYEELFEEKFELLLKINQEKFVT
;
A
#
# COMPACT_ATOMS: atom_id res chain seq x y z
N MET A 1 10.17 -3.54 8.17
CA MET A 1 11.04 -2.39 8.49
C MET A 1 10.29 -1.28 9.23
N LEU A 2 9.23 -0.68 8.67
CA LEU A 2 8.50 0.43 9.32
C LEU A 2 7.98 0.08 10.72
N GLY A 3 7.52 -1.15 10.96
CA GLY A 3 7.11 -1.60 12.31
C GLY A 3 8.24 -1.59 13.35
N ALA A 4 9.50 -1.80 12.95
CA ALA A 4 10.63 -1.65 13.87
C ALA A 4 10.90 -0.17 14.17
N VAL A 5 10.80 0.70 13.16
CA VAL A 5 10.94 2.15 13.31
C VAL A 5 9.84 2.73 14.20
N SER A 6 8.61 2.20 14.12
CA SER A 6 7.51 2.65 14.97
C SER A 6 7.72 2.32 16.44
N GLN A 7 8.38 1.21 16.77
CA GLN A 7 8.75 0.87 18.14
C GLN A 7 9.94 1.68 18.65
N ALA A 8 10.86 2.08 17.76
CA ALA A 8 12.04 2.85 18.12
C ALA A 8 11.80 4.37 18.23
N THR A 9 10.60 4.86 17.89
CA THR A 9 10.28 6.30 17.83
C THR A 9 8.89 6.59 18.37
N GLU A 10 8.69 7.75 19.00
CA GLU A 10 7.42 8.08 19.65
C GLU A 10 6.63 9.21 18.96
N LYS A 11 7.31 10.09 18.21
CA LYS A 11 6.70 11.37 17.75
C LYS A 11 6.62 11.52 16.24
N ILE A 12 7.59 11.00 15.50
CA ILE A 12 7.67 11.24 14.05
C ILE A 12 6.61 10.42 13.30
N LYS A 13 6.06 10.97 12.22
CA LYS A 13 5.25 10.20 11.27
C LYS A 13 6.11 9.19 10.52
N ILE A 14 5.52 8.06 10.15
CA ILE A 14 6.20 6.97 9.48
C ILE A 14 5.36 6.54 8.29
N GLY A 15 5.90 6.67 7.09
CA GLY A 15 5.19 6.29 5.88
C GLY A 15 6.09 5.70 4.82
N SER A 16 5.47 5.18 3.76
CA SER A 16 6.16 4.79 2.54
C SER A 16 6.25 5.96 1.56
N THR A 17 7.23 5.94 0.64
CA THR A 17 7.28 6.86 -0.52
C THR A 17 7.96 6.11 -1.68
N ALA A 18 7.26 5.24 -2.40
CA ALA A 18 5.82 4.93 -2.35
C ALA A 18 5.55 3.43 -2.11
N THR A 19 4.33 3.08 -1.69
CA THR A 19 3.78 1.72 -1.75
C THR A 19 3.35 1.45 -3.18
N ILE A 20 3.96 0.45 -3.83
CA ILE A 20 3.62 0.08 -5.20
C ILE A 20 2.28 -0.65 -5.24
N VAL A 21 1.23 0.05 -5.66
CA VAL A 21 -0.15 -0.48 -5.64
C VAL A 21 -0.43 -1.35 -6.86
N SER A 22 0.12 -0.98 -8.03
CA SER A 22 -0.17 -1.62 -9.33
C SER A 22 0.04 -3.15 -9.34
N THR A 23 1.02 -3.65 -8.60
CA THR A 23 1.39 -5.07 -8.56
C THR A 23 1.24 -5.70 -7.17
N SER A 24 0.53 -5.05 -6.26
CA SER A 24 0.29 -5.54 -4.90
C SER A 24 -1.20 -5.75 -4.67
N ASP A 25 -1.56 -6.60 -3.71
CA ASP A 25 -2.94 -6.75 -3.25
C ASP A 25 -3.34 -5.55 -2.34
N PRO A 26 -4.37 -4.76 -2.71
CA PRO A 26 -4.87 -3.65 -1.90
C PRO A 26 -5.30 -4.03 -0.49
N VAL A 27 -5.91 -5.21 -0.31
CA VAL A 27 -6.33 -5.73 1.01
C VAL A 27 -5.12 -5.92 1.89
N ARG A 28 -4.05 -6.51 1.33
CA ARG A 28 -2.80 -6.75 2.05
C ARG A 28 -2.07 -5.45 2.38
N ILE A 29 -2.11 -4.45 1.51
CA ILE A 29 -1.58 -3.11 1.80
C ILE A 29 -2.31 -2.54 3.01
N TYR A 30 -3.65 -2.53 2.97
CA TYR A 30 -4.46 -1.97 4.04
C TYR A 30 -4.23 -2.68 5.37
N GLU A 31 -4.25 -4.02 5.40
CA GLU A 31 -4.00 -4.83 6.59
C GLU A 31 -2.65 -4.50 7.25
N ASN A 32 -1.58 -4.42 6.44
CA ASN A 32 -0.24 -4.11 6.92
C ASN A 32 -0.15 -2.71 7.53
N PHE A 33 -0.78 -1.72 6.90
CA PHE A 33 -0.75 -0.35 7.39
C PHE A 33 -1.70 -0.12 8.56
N ALA A 34 -2.84 -0.79 8.63
CA ALA A 34 -3.70 -0.80 9.81
C ALA A 34 -2.95 -1.40 11.03
N THR A 35 -2.21 -2.47 10.82
CA THR A 35 -1.34 -3.06 11.86
C THR A 35 -0.24 -2.07 12.28
N LEU A 36 0.42 -1.43 11.32
CA LEU A 36 1.45 -0.42 11.59
C LEU A 36 0.87 0.79 12.32
N ASP A 37 -0.35 1.20 12.00
CA ASP A 37 -1.03 2.33 12.62
C ASP A 37 -1.29 2.06 14.11
N LEU A 38 -1.80 0.87 14.43
CA LEU A 38 -1.95 0.40 15.82
C LEU A 38 -0.61 0.35 16.55
N LEU A 39 0.44 -0.19 15.93
CA LEU A 39 1.79 -0.25 16.53
C LEU A 39 2.43 1.13 16.72
N SER A 40 2.04 2.11 15.91
CA SER A 40 2.63 3.45 15.91
C SER A 40 1.78 4.48 16.66
N ASN A 41 0.61 4.11 17.19
CA ASN A 41 -0.37 5.01 17.78
C ASN A 41 -0.81 6.11 16.80
N GLY A 42 -1.26 5.75 15.59
CA GLY A 42 -1.84 6.72 14.65
C GLY A 42 -0.83 7.50 13.81
N ARG A 43 0.44 7.06 13.75
CA ARG A 43 1.53 7.79 13.05
C ARG A 43 1.83 7.22 11.66
N ALA A 44 1.11 6.19 11.23
CA ALA A 44 1.36 5.52 9.97
C ALA A 44 0.73 6.28 8.79
N GLU A 45 1.46 6.42 7.69
CA GLU A 45 0.94 7.03 6.46
C GLU A 45 1.19 6.13 5.24
N ILE A 46 0.13 5.90 4.45
CA ILE A 46 0.23 5.19 3.17
C ILE A 46 0.37 6.21 2.04
N ILE A 47 1.47 6.16 1.30
CA ILE A 47 1.58 6.87 0.03
C ILE A 47 1.54 5.84 -1.09
N GLY A 48 0.36 5.68 -1.70
CA GLY A 48 0.18 4.82 -2.86
C GLY A 48 0.86 5.38 -4.11
N GLY A 49 1.53 4.52 -4.88
CA GLY A 49 2.20 4.90 -6.11
C GLY A 49 2.28 3.76 -7.12
N ARG A 50 2.84 4.09 -8.28
CA ARG A 50 3.00 3.19 -9.43
C ARG A 50 4.41 2.63 -9.49
N ALA A 51 4.55 1.42 -10.02
CA ALA A 51 5.86 0.80 -10.24
C ALA A 51 6.65 1.54 -11.33
N SER A 52 7.83 2.05 -11.00
CA SER A 52 8.75 2.62 -12.00
C SER A 52 9.55 1.57 -12.78
N ARG A 53 9.55 0.31 -12.31
CA ARG A 53 10.33 -0.79 -12.89
C ARG A 53 9.42 -1.79 -13.58
N VAL A 54 9.40 -1.76 -14.92
CA VAL A 54 8.53 -2.63 -15.74
C VAL A 54 8.77 -4.12 -15.53
N GLY A 55 10.02 -4.55 -15.27
CA GLY A 55 10.34 -5.97 -15.02
C GLY A 55 9.65 -6.56 -13.78
N LEU A 56 9.09 -5.73 -12.90
CA LEU A 56 8.28 -6.19 -11.77
C LEU A 56 6.95 -6.81 -12.24
N PHE A 57 6.37 -6.34 -13.34
CA PHE A 57 5.11 -6.86 -13.87
C PHE A 57 5.30 -8.29 -14.38
N GLU A 58 6.30 -8.51 -15.23
CA GLU A 58 6.65 -9.84 -15.74
C GLU A 58 6.97 -10.81 -14.59
N LEU A 59 7.76 -10.37 -13.61
CA LEU A 59 8.11 -11.19 -12.43
C LEU A 59 6.87 -11.65 -11.64
N LEU A 60 5.85 -10.79 -11.55
CA LEU A 60 4.63 -11.05 -10.79
C LEU A 60 3.46 -11.55 -11.65
N GLY A 61 3.71 -11.83 -12.94
CA GLY A 61 2.72 -12.41 -13.86
C GLY A 61 1.66 -11.43 -14.38
N TYR A 62 1.92 -10.12 -14.34
CA TYR A 62 1.06 -9.08 -14.91
C TYR A 62 1.48 -8.73 -16.34
N ASP A 63 0.52 -8.46 -17.23
CA ASP A 63 0.81 -7.88 -18.55
C ASP A 63 1.12 -6.38 -18.38
N LEU A 64 2.19 -5.93 -19.03
CA LEU A 64 2.58 -4.51 -19.02
C LEU A 64 1.56 -3.63 -19.76
N LYS A 65 0.76 -4.20 -20.68
CA LYS A 65 -0.32 -3.48 -21.35
C LYS A 65 -1.39 -2.97 -20.39
N ASP A 66 -1.58 -3.68 -19.27
CA ASP A 66 -2.59 -3.37 -18.28
C ASP A 66 -2.05 -2.42 -17.19
N TYR A 67 -0.86 -1.83 -17.38
CA TYR A 67 -0.16 -1.02 -16.38
C TYR A 67 -1.03 0.06 -15.73
N GLU A 68 -1.78 0.80 -16.54
CA GLU A 68 -2.65 1.89 -16.07
C GLU A 68 -3.87 1.34 -15.35
N GLU A 69 -4.59 0.42 -15.99
CA GLU A 69 -5.81 -0.19 -15.48
C GLU A 69 -5.58 -0.91 -14.15
N LEU A 70 -4.49 -1.69 -14.04
CA LEU A 70 -4.09 -2.35 -12.80
C LEU A 70 -3.81 -1.36 -11.67
N PHE A 71 -3.28 -0.17 -11.96
CA PHE A 71 -3.10 0.85 -10.93
C PHE A 71 -4.43 1.45 -10.52
N GLU A 72 -5.25 1.88 -11.47
CA GLU A 72 -6.52 2.56 -11.20
C GLU A 72 -7.47 1.66 -10.41
N GLU A 73 -7.71 0.44 -10.88
CA GLU A 73 -8.59 -0.55 -10.23
C GLU A 73 -8.16 -0.80 -8.78
N LYS A 74 -6.87 -1.10 -8.59
CA LYS A 74 -6.34 -1.46 -7.27
C LYS A 74 -6.27 -0.27 -6.32
N PHE A 75 -5.99 0.92 -6.84
CA PHE A 75 -6.00 2.13 -6.03
C PHE A 75 -7.40 2.51 -5.61
N GLU A 76 -8.40 2.38 -6.50
CA GLU A 76 -9.80 2.56 -6.16
C GLU A 76 -10.24 1.55 -5.09
N LEU A 77 -9.88 0.27 -5.23
CA LEU A 77 -10.17 -0.73 -4.20
C LEU A 77 -9.52 -0.38 -2.84
N LEU A 78 -8.26 0.08 -2.84
CA LEU A 78 -7.59 0.52 -1.61
C LEU A 78 -8.34 1.68 -0.94
N LEU A 79 -8.79 2.67 -1.73
CA LEU A 79 -9.59 3.78 -1.22
C LEU A 79 -10.93 3.31 -0.66
N LYS A 80 -11.61 2.38 -1.35
CA LYS A 80 -12.89 1.81 -0.91
C LYS A 80 -12.74 1.07 0.42
N ILE A 81 -11.74 0.21 0.56
CA ILE A 81 -11.43 -0.49 1.82
C ILE A 81 -11.18 0.48 2.97
N ASN A 82 -10.53 1.61 2.69
CA ASN A 82 -10.26 2.63 3.70
C ASN A 82 -11.49 3.44 4.14
N GLN A 83 -12.53 3.52 3.30
CA GLN A 83 -13.74 4.30 3.57
C GLN A 83 -14.91 3.47 4.08
N GLU A 84 -14.99 2.20 3.68
CA GLU A 84 -16.14 1.34 3.92
C GLU A 84 -15.84 0.26 4.97
N LYS A 85 -16.84 -0.08 5.78
CA LYS A 85 -16.72 -1.17 6.77
C LYS A 85 -16.74 -2.57 6.12
N PHE A 86 -17.37 -2.69 4.96
CA PHE A 86 -17.48 -3.94 4.20
C PHE A 86 -17.32 -3.63 2.73
N VAL A 87 -16.49 -4.42 2.05
CA VAL A 87 -16.29 -4.37 0.60
C VAL A 87 -16.54 -5.77 0.05
N THR A 88 -17.11 -5.86 -1.16
CA THR A 88 -17.41 -7.12 -1.87
C THR A 88 -16.75 -7.09 -3.22
#